data_AF-A0A654CB16-F1
#
_entry.id   AF-A0A654CB16-F1
#
_cell.length_a   1.000
_cell.length_b   1.000
_cell.length_c   1.000
_cell.angle_alpha   90.00
_cell.angle_beta   90.00
_cell.angle_gamma   90.00
#
_symmetry.space_group_name_H-M   'P 1'
#
loop_
_entity.id
_entity.type
_entity.pdbx_description
1 polymer ?
#
loop_
_entity_poly.entity_id
_entity_poly.type
_entity_poly.pdbx_seq_one_letter_code
_entity_poly.pdbx_strand_id
1 'polypeptide(L)'
;MEAAITVAKSWTLVRRNLDWRPRTPTKLHPYRRRGLLHHRAIPRISNGYRVRLVELHDARKDPVHFGAALAPGVKHSVTADQGRFVIDAIDFPDAERITAEQLASSAQGLCWLHVWPELTIAPSVRDQVVEILKKWRFDQEPPPALIIAGSCHEKVGDEVFNRATLLDSRGSQLAQQGKIVPYSAKDEEGNHEEEAISPATEIIILISSGPAVAIGICRDFCDLNHAGGLYLGLDVDLVVVPSMGGLTTTQSHLIAAKGLRTETGTVAFVVQQADPKKAQVHYVVRPDSTYDAAMAEVSESWTCHAWT
;
A
#
# COMPACT_ATOMS: atom_id res chain seq x y z
N MET A 1 -18.83 -22.67 25.35
CA MET A 1 -18.63 -23.64 24.25
C MET A 1 -18.28 -22.84 23.01
N GLU A 2 -16.99 -22.56 22.82
CA GLU A 2 -16.51 -21.94 21.58
C GLU A 2 -16.58 -22.97 20.46
N ALA A 3 -17.37 -22.68 19.43
CA ALA A 3 -17.38 -23.49 18.24
C ALA A 3 -16.01 -23.35 17.56
N ALA A 4 -15.24 -24.44 17.55
CA ALA A 4 -14.02 -24.53 16.77
C ALA A 4 -14.36 -24.38 15.29
N ILE A 5 -14.19 -23.18 14.74
CA ILE A 5 -14.27 -22.94 13.30
C ILE A 5 -13.06 -23.66 12.70
N THR A 6 -13.30 -24.87 12.20
CA THR A 6 -12.31 -25.62 11.43
C THR A 6 -12.23 -24.96 10.06
N VAL A 7 -11.40 -23.91 9.94
CA VAL A 7 -11.15 -23.29 8.64
C VAL A 7 -10.33 -24.28 7.81
N ALA A 8 -10.97 -24.89 6.81
CA ALA A 8 -10.25 -25.62 5.79
C ALA A 8 -9.21 -24.69 5.14
N LYS A 9 -7.93 -25.07 5.19
CA LYS A 9 -6.84 -24.35 4.50
C LYS A 9 -7.07 -24.44 2.99
N SER A 10 -7.84 -23.50 2.44
CA SER A 10 -8.09 -23.39 1.01
C SER A 10 -7.08 -22.44 0.36
N TRP A 11 -6.62 -22.83 -0.83
CA TRP A 11 -5.64 -22.09 -1.62
C TRP A 11 -6.24 -21.78 -2.98
N THR A 12 -5.85 -20.65 -3.55
CA THR A 12 -6.13 -20.33 -4.95
C THR A 12 -4.85 -20.45 -5.75
N LEU A 13 -4.90 -21.24 -6.81
CA LEU A 13 -3.83 -21.27 -7.79
C LEU A 13 -4.04 -20.11 -8.76
N VAL A 14 -3.03 -19.26 -8.85
CA VAL A 14 -3.01 -18.11 -9.76
C VAL A 14 -1.83 -18.28 -10.70
N ARG A 15 -2.01 -17.96 -11.98
CA ARG A 15 -0.92 -18.01 -12.95
C ARG A 15 0.17 -17.01 -12.56
N ARG A 16 1.43 -17.42 -12.64
CA ARG A 16 2.58 -16.52 -12.54
C ARG A 16 2.86 -15.92 -13.91
N ASN A 17 3.07 -14.60 -13.98
CA ASN A 17 3.84 -14.05 -15.07
C ASN A 17 5.33 -14.30 -14.80
N LEU A 18 5.96 -15.08 -15.67
CA LEU A 18 7.39 -15.41 -15.57
C LEU A 18 8.29 -14.36 -16.21
N ASP A 19 7.73 -13.51 -17.07
CA ASP A 19 8.44 -12.40 -17.70
C ASP A 19 8.71 -11.26 -16.71
N TRP A 20 7.95 -11.22 -15.60
CA TRP A 20 8.03 -10.21 -14.53
C TRP A 20 9.25 -10.36 -13.58
N ARG A 21 10.34 -10.96 -14.06
CA ARG A 21 11.49 -11.48 -13.29
C ARG A 21 11.16 -12.69 -12.39
N PRO A 22 11.80 -13.85 -12.62
CA PRO A 22 11.69 -14.96 -11.70
C PRO A 22 12.35 -14.59 -10.37
N ARG A 23 11.60 -14.64 -9.27
CA ARG A 23 12.24 -14.68 -7.93
C ARG A 23 13.19 -15.86 -7.95
N THR A 24 14.47 -15.66 -7.63
CA THR A 24 15.39 -16.78 -7.46
C THR A 24 14.96 -17.53 -6.20
N PRO A 25 14.35 -18.73 -6.31
CA PRO A 25 13.80 -19.39 -5.15
C PRO A 25 14.97 -19.96 -4.34
N THR A 26 15.12 -19.54 -3.08
CA THR A 26 16.22 -20.01 -2.21
C THR A 26 15.81 -21.27 -1.46
N LYS A 27 16.77 -22.10 -1.02
CA LYS A 27 16.45 -23.32 -0.24
C LYS A 27 15.67 -23.03 1.06
N LEU A 28 15.73 -21.79 1.56
CA LEU A 28 15.00 -21.33 2.74
C LEU A 28 13.51 -21.09 2.47
N HIS A 29 13.13 -20.82 1.22
CA HIS A 29 11.72 -20.59 0.88
C HIS A 29 10.88 -21.87 1.06
N PRO A 30 9.60 -21.75 1.47
CA PRO A 30 8.71 -22.90 1.56
C PRO A 30 8.42 -23.50 0.19
N TYR A 31 8.13 -24.81 0.13
CA TYR A 31 7.90 -25.55 -1.12
C TYR A 31 6.83 -24.88 -2.00
N ARG A 32 5.75 -24.33 -1.40
CA ARG A 32 4.70 -23.63 -2.14
C ARG A 32 5.19 -22.47 -3.02
N ARG A 33 6.33 -21.85 -2.68
CA ARG A 33 6.94 -20.76 -3.47
C ARG A 33 7.93 -21.28 -4.53
N ARG A 34 8.53 -22.46 -4.30
CA ARG A 34 9.60 -23.05 -5.13
C ARG A 34 9.14 -24.14 -6.10
N GLY A 35 8.11 -24.90 -5.72
CA GLY A 35 7.65 -26.10 -6.43
C GLY A 35 6.65 -25.83 -7.55
N LEU A 36 6.19 -24.58 -7.69
CA LEU A 36 5.25 -24.18 -8.73
C LEU A 36 5.94 -23.22 -9.71
N LEU A 37 6.24 -23.73 -10.90
CA LEU A 37 6.91 -22.97 -11.94
C LEU A 37 5.97 -21.90 -12.53
N HIS A 38 4.83 -22.30 -13.07
CA HIS A 38 3.90 -21.39 -13.78
C HIS A 38 2.76 -20.84 -12.91
N HIS A 39 2.70 -21.22 -11.64
CA HIS A 39 1.61 -20.87 -10.74
C HIS A 39 2.14 -20.42 -9.38
N ARG A 40 1.30 -19.72 -8.63
CA ARG A 40 1.48 -19.43 -7.21
C ARG A 40 0.26 -19.91 -6.44
N ALA A 41 0.49 -20.40 -5.24
CA ALA A 41 -0.58 -20.77 -4.32
C ALA A 41 -0.77 -19.63 -3.31
N ILE A 42 -1.88 -18.90 -3.44
CA ILE A 42 -2.24 -17.83 -2.52
C ILE A 42 -3.28 -18.37 -1.53
N PRO A 43 -3.04 -18.25 -0.21
CA PRO A 43 -3.99 -18.78 0.76
C PRO A 43 -5.26 -17.91 0.76
N ARG A 44 -6.43 -18.51 1.01
CA ARG A 44 -7.68 -17.75 1.24
C ARG A 44 -7.75 -17.12 2.63
N ILE A 45 -6.95 -17.64 3.57
CA ILE A 45 -6.76 -17.07 4.91
C ILE A 45 -5.27 -17.09 5.26
N SER A 46 -4.73 -15.97 5.73
CA SER A 46 -3.35 -15.86 6.20
C SER A 46 -3.33 -15.21 7.57
N ASN A 47 -2.73 -15.88 8.56
CA ASN A 47 -2.67 -15.42 9.95
C ASN A 47 -4.04 -14.95 10.54
N GLY A 48 -5.12 -15.66 10.21
CA GLY A 48 -6.48 -15.32 10.66
C GLY A 48 -7.23 -14.31 9.78
N TYR A 49 -6.55 -13.62 8.86
CA TYR A 49 -7.15 -12.62 7.97
C TYR A 49 -7.63 -13.24 6.67
N ARG A 50 -8.81 -12.81 6.20
CA ARG A 50 -9.32 -13.22 4.89
C ARG A 50 -8.44 -12.60 3.80
N VAL A 51 -8.16 -13.37 2.76
CA VAL A 51 -7.45 -12.90 1.57
C VAL A 51 -8.45 -12.80 0.42
N ARG A 52 -8.67 -11.58 -0.06
CA ARG A 52 -9.49 -11.33 -1.24
C ARG A 52 -8.62 -11.03 -2.44
N LEU A 53 -8.81 -11.84 -3.48
CA LEU A 53 -8.13 -11.66 -4.76
C LEU A 53 -8.97 -10.72 -5.62
N VAL A 54 -8.31 -9.75 -6.25
CA VAL A 54 -8.92 -8.79 -7.16
C VAL A 54 -8.12 -8.80 -8.44
N GLU A 55 -8.79 -8.98 -9.58
CA GLU A 55 -8.11 -8.96 -10.87
C GLU A 55 -7.92 -7.51 -11.34
N LEU A 56 -6.71 -7.22 -11.81
CA LEU A 56 -6.36 -5.99 -12.50
C LEU A 56 -6.10 -6.35 -13.96
N HIS A 57 -7.00 -5.91 -14.84
CA HIS A 57 -6.82 -6.05 -16.28
C HIS A 57 -5.90 -4.94 -16.80
N ASP A 58 -4.64 -5.29 -17.02
CA ASP A 58 -3.65 -4.42 -17.65
C ASP A 58 -2.89 -5.20 -18.73
N ALA A 59 -2.59 -4.53 -19.83
CA ALA A 59 -1.92 -5.11 -20.99
C ALA A 59 -0.41 -4.78 -21.04
N ARG A 60 0.11 -3.96 -20.11
CA ARG A 60 1.53 -3.58 -20.09
C ARG A 60 2.44 -4.78 -19.86
N LYS A 61 3.54 -4.80 -20.61
CA LYS A 61 4.60 -5.84 -20.55
C LYS A 61 5.99 -5.25 -20.23
N ASP A 62 6.07 -3.93 -20.13
CA ASP A 62 7.30 -3.14 -20.04
C ASP A 62 7.88 -3.09 -18.62
N PRO A 63 9.12 -2.57 -18.45
CA PRO A 63 9.70 -2.29 -17.14
C PRO A 63 8.78 -1.42 -16.30
N VAL A 64 8.85 -1.66 -15.00
CA VAL A 64 7.80 -1.29 -14.06
C VAL A 64 8.28 -0.09 -13.30
N HIS A 65 7.69 1.06 -13.57
CA HIS A 65 7.96 2.26 -12.81
C HIS A 65 6.87 2.50 -11.79
N PHE A 66 7.26 3.05 -10.64
CA PHE A 66 6.41 3.32 -9.50
C PHE A 66 6.44 4.81 -9.18
N GLY A 67 5.27 5.44 -9.26
CA GLY A 67 5.06 6.82 -8.87
C GLY A 67 4.72 6.90 -7.37
N ALA A 68 5.54 7.63 -6.62
CA ALA A 68 5.22 8.07 -5.26
C ALA A 68 4.76 9.52 -5.32
N ALA A 69 3.50 9.77 -4.94
CA ALA A 69 2.89 11.09 -4.96
C ALA A 69 2.62 11.58 -3.54
N LEU A 70 3.35 12.59 -3.11
CA LEU A 70 3.27 13.13 -1.76
C LEU A 70 2.18 14.21 -1.67
N ALA A 71 1.69 14.51 -0.47
CA ALA A 71 0.66 15.52 -0.27
C ALA A 71 1.25 16.72 0.48
N PRO A 72 2.00 17.62 -0.21
CA PRO A 72 2.67 18.73 0.45
C PRO A 72 1.65 19.67 1.11
N GLY A 73 1.93 20.07 2.36
CA GLY A 73 1.07 20.98 3.10
C GLY A 73 -0.27 20.39 3.57
N VAL A 74 -0.47 19.07 3.44
CA VAL A 74 -1.67 18.41 3.95
C VAL A 74 -1.84 18.65 5.45
N LYS A 75 -3.07 18.94 5.86
CA LYS A 75 -3.47 19.18 7.25
C LYS A 75 -4.64 18.30 7.64
N HIS A 76 -4.72 18.01 8.92
CA HIS A 76 -5.75 17.17 9.51
C HIS A 76 -6.57 17.95 10.52
N SER A 77 -7.90 17.86 10.39
CA SER A 77 -8.80 18.16 11.50
C SER A 77 -9.00 16.88 12.29
N VAL A 78 -8.71 16.93 13.59
CA VAL A 78 -8.67 15.76 14.46
C VAL A 78 -9.63 15.95 15.63
N THR A 79 -10.54 15.01 15.82
CA THR A 79 -11.26 14.86 17.08
C THR A 79 -10.47 13.89 17.96
N ALA A 80 -10.15 14.31 19.18
CA ALA A 80 -9.49 13.48 20.17
C ALA A 80 -10.37 13.37 21.43
N ASP A 81 -10.54 12.15 21.92
CA ASP A 81 -11.26 11.85 23.16
C ASP A 81 -10.53 10.73 23.93
N GLN A 82 -10.24 10.96 25.21
CA GLN A 82 -9.60 9.99 26.11
C GLN A 82 -8.34 9.31 25.53
N GLY A 83 -7.47 10.08 24.88
CA GLY A 83 -6.24 9.54 24.27
C GLY A 83 -6.48 8.76 22.98
N ARG A 84 -7.69 8.83 22.41
CA ARG A 84 -8.00 8.24 21.11
C ARG A 84 -8.31 9.33 20.10
N PHE A 85 -7.95 9.14 18.83
CA PHE A 85 -8.16 10.15 17.80
C PHE A 85 -8.79 9.61 16.52
N VAL A 86 -9.54 10.49 15.86
CA VAL A 86 -10.10 10.31 14.51
C VAL A 86 -9.75 11.54 13.68
N ILE A 87 -9.38 11.33 12.42
CA ILE A 87 -9.22 12.40 11.44
C ILE A 87 -10.57 12.64 10.77
N ASP A 88 -11.25 13.74 11.12
CA ASP A 88 -12.56 14.07 10.57
C ASP A 88 -12.48 14.70 9.19
N ALA A 89 -11.41 15.43 8.92
CA ALA A 89 -11.20 16.08 7.62
C ALA A 89 -9.72 16.14 7.26
N ILE A 90 -9.47 16.02 5.96
CA ILE A 90 -8.16 16.21 5.34
C ILE A 90 -8.26 17.45 4.45
N ASP A 91 -7.42 18.43 4.74
CA ASP A 91 -7.22 19.61 3.90
C ASP A 91 -5.92 19.41 3.12
N PHE A 92 -6.05 19.21 1.81
CA PHE A 92 -4.91 19.12 0.89
C PHE A 92 -4.92 20.37 -0.01
N PRO A 93 -4.10 21.39 0.29
CA PRO A 93 -4.06 22.62 -0.49
C PRO A 93 -3.70 22.34 -1.96
N ASP A 94 -4.37 23.04 -2.88
CA ASP A 94 -4.21 22.88 -4.34
C ASP A 94 -4.37 21.43 -4.85
N ALA A 95 -5.11 20.58 -4.13
CA ALA A 95 -5.24 19.16 -4.45
C ALA A 95 -5.59 18.89 -5.92
N GLU A 96 -6.51 19.65 -6.52
CA GLU A 96 -6.91 19.46 -7.92
C GLU A 96 -5.71 19.61 -8.88
N ARG A 97 -4.95 20.70 -8.74
CA ARG A 97 -3.78 20.97 -9.58
C ARG A 97 -2.68 19.95 -9.32
N ILE A 98 -2.35 19.70 -8.05
CA ILE A 98 -1.24 18.83 -7.67
C ILE A 98 -1.52 17.37 -8.08
N THR A 99 -2.74 16.87 -7.86
CA THR A 99 -3.09 15.49 -8.26
C THR A 99 -3.06 15.31 -9.77
N ALA A 100 -3.53 16.30 -10.54
CA ALA A 100 -3.44 16.28 -12.00
C ALA A 100 -1.98 16.24 -12.49
N GLU A 101 -1.11 17.10 -11.92
CA GLU A 101 0.32 17.11 -12.22
C GLU A 101 0.98 15.78 -11.87
N GLN A 102 0.72 15.23 -10.69
CA GLN A 102 1.29 13.96 -10.23
C GLN A 102 0.87 12.77 -11.10
N LEU A 103 -0.39 12.74 -11.56
CA LEU A 103 -0.87 11.73 -12.51
C LEU A 103 -0.20 11.89 -13.87
N ALA A 104 -0.06 13.13 -14.36
CA ALA A 104 0.64 13.42 -15.61
C ALA A 104 2.12 13.00 -15.54
N SER A 105 2.84 13.36 -14.46
CA SER A 105 4.22 12.93 -14.24
C SER A 105 4.33 11.40 -14.17
N SER A 106 3.34 10.73 -13.59
CA SER A 106 3.31 9.27 -13.55
C SER A 106 3.10 8.65 -14.94
N ALA A 107 2.25 9.25 -15.78
CA ALA A 107 2.07 8.82 -17.17
C ALA A 107 3.34 9.05 -18.01
N GLN A 108 3.96 10.22 -17.91
CA GLN A 108 5.24 10.55 -18.55
C GLN A 108 6.37 9.62 -18.12
N GLY A 109 6.41 9.29 -16.82
CA GLY A 109 7.34 8.31 -16.26
C GLY A 109 7.00 6.86 -16.58
N LEU A 110 5.94 6.60 -17.37
CA LEU A 110 5.43 5.26 -17.68
C LEU A 110 5.19 4.40 -16.42
N CYS A 111 4.76 5.05 -15.34
CA CYS A 111 4.48 4.37 -14.08
C CYS A 111 3.36 3.35 -14.26
N TRP A 112 3.61 2.13 -13.81
CA TRP A 112 2.59 1.09 -13.70
C TRP A 112 1.72 1.31 -12.46
N LEU A 113 2.34 1.73 -11.36
CA LEU A 113 1.70 1.99 -10.08
C LEU A 113 1.83 3.46 -9.71
N HIS A 114 0.77 4.02 -9.14
CA HIS A 114 0.75 5.33 -8.51
C HIS A 114 0.22 5.22 -7.08
N VAL A 115 0.91 5.83 -6.12
CA VAL A 115 0.55 5.72 -4.70
C VAL A 115 0.61 7.08 -4.02
N TRP A 116 -0.50 7.45 -3.40
CA TRP A 116 -0.49 8.48 -2.37
C TRP A 116 -0.36 7.87 -0.96
N PRO A 117 0.19 8.60 0.01
CA PRO A 117 0.37 8.14 1.38
C PRO A 117 -0.93 7.94 2.18
N GLU A 118 -0.79 7.32 3.35
CA GLU A 118 -1.86 7.19 4.33
C GLU A 118 -2.39 8.56 4.79
N LEU A 119 -3.71 8.67 5.00
CA LEU A 119 -4.38 9.86 5.56
C LEU A 119 -4.16 11.15 4.76
N THR A 120 -3.96 11.05 3.45
CA THR A 120 -3.67 12.22 2.59
C THR A 120 -4.75 12.56 1.57
N ILE A 121 -5.60 11.60 1.18
CA ILE A 121 -6.57 11.79 0.09
C ILE A 121 -7.98 11.69 0.65
N ALA A 122 -8.65 12.84 0.73
CA ALA A 122 -10.06 12.93 1.08
C ALA A 122 -10.97 12.32 -0.02
N PRO A 123 -12.21 11.92 0.30
CA PRO A 123 -13.18 11.45 -0.70
C PRO A 123 -13.38 12.40 -1.88
N SER A 124 -13.43 13.71 -1.64
CA SER A 124 -13.58 14.72 -2.70
C SER A 124 -12.39 14.77 -3.66
N VAL A 125 -11.16 14.62 -3.14
CA VAL A 125 -9.94 14.56 -3.97
C VAL A 125 -9.89 13.26 -4.76
N ARG A 126 -10.32 12.14 -4.17
CA ARG A 126 -10.46 10.87 -4.88
C ARG A 126 -11.45 10.99 -6.05
N ASP A 127 -12.58 11.64 -5.85
CA ASP A 127 -13.57 11.85 -6.90
C ASP A 127 -13.00 12.70 -8.05
N GLN A 128 -12.16 13.71 -7.74
CA GLN A 128 -11.40 14.47 -8.74
C GLN A 128 -10.44 13.58 -9.53
N VAL A 129 -9.68 12.71 -8.86
CA VAL A 129 -8.79 11.73 -9.51
C VAL A 129 -9.57 10.84 -10.47
N VAL A 130 -10.76 10.36 -10.08
CA VAL A 130 -11.63 9.57 -10.95
C VAL A 130 -12.07 10.38 -12.17
N GLU A 131 -12.47 11.64 -12.01
CA GLU A 131 -12.87 12.50 -13.12
C GLU A 131 -11.70 12.83 -14.07
N ILE A 132 -10.49 13.00 -13.55
CA ILE A 132 -9.27 13.15 -14.37
C ILE A 132 -9.05 11.89 -15.21
N LEU A 133 -9.10 10.70 -14.60
CA LEU A 133 -8.87 9.42 -15.30
C LEU A 133 -9.95 9.11 -16.34
N LYS A 134 -11.21 9.45 -16.10
CA LYS A 134 -12.29 9.28 -17.08
C LYS A 134 -12.10 10.12 -18.35
N LYS A 135 -11.48 11.29 -18.21
CA LYS A 135 -11.19 12.22 -19.32
C LYS A 135 -9.83 11.96 -19.96
N TRP A 136 -9.09 10.98 -19.47
CA TRP A 136 -7.73 10.72 -19.91
C TRP A 136 -7.68 10.22 -21.35
N ARG A 137 -6.70 10.74 -22.09
CA ARG A 137 -6.45 10.39 -23.49
C ARG A 137 -5.39 9.30 -23.58
N PHE A 138 -5.86 8.05 -23.67
CA PHE A 138 -5.02 6.84 -23.69
C PHE A 138 -4.14 6.72 -24.95
N ASP A 139 -4.36 7.54 -25.97
CA ASP A 139 -3.64 7.52 -27.26
C ASP A 139 -2.26 8.20 -27.21
N GLN A 140 -1.93 8.93 -26.14
CA GLN A 140 -0.65 9.63 -26.00
C GLN A 140 0.23 8.99 -24.93
N GLU A 141 -0.17 9.11 -23.66
CA GLU A 141 0.56 8.57 -22.51
C GLU A 141 -0.44 7.83 -21.63
N PRO A 142 -0.34 6.50 -21.49
CA PRO A 142 -1.29 5.75 -20.68
C PRO A 142 -1.14 6.16 -19.20
N PRO A 143 -2.24 6.43 -18.48
CA PRO A 143 -2.17 6.70 -17.06
C PRO A 143 -1.70 5.44 -16.33
N PRO A 144 -1.31 5.48 -15.05
CA PRO A 144 -0.91 4.29 -14.30
C PRO A 144 -1.96 3.18 -14.34
N ALA A 145 -1.52 1.91 -14.38
CA ALA A 145 -2.43 0.76 -14.43
C ALA A 145 -3.18 0.58 -13.11
N LEU A 146 -2.47 0.83 -12.01
CA LEU A 146 -2.97 0.76 -10.65
C LEU A 146 -2.72 2.08 -9.94
N ILE A 147 -3.78 2.61 -9.34
CA ILE A 147 -3.72 3.80 -8.50
C ILE A 147 -4.19 3.42 -7.09
N ILE A 148 -3.36 3.71 -6.08
CA ILE A 148 -3.73 3.64 -4.67
C ILE A 148 -3.91 5.07 -4.18
N ALA A 149 -5.17 5.48 -4.08
CA ALA A 149 -5.60 6.85 -3.82
C ALA A 149 -5.48 7.23 -2.34
N GLY A 150 -4.28 7.05 -1.76
CA GLY A 150 -4.00 7.31 -0.36
C GLY A 150 -4.96 6.55 0.55
N SER A 151 -5.05 6.98 1.81
CA SER A 151 -6.17 6.57 2.67
C SER A 151 -6.79 7.76 3.38
N CYS A 152 -7.97 7.55 3.96
CA CYS A 152 -8.61 8.48 4.89
C CYS A 152 -9.45 7.70 5.90
N HIS A 153 -9.89 8.38 6.96
CA HIS A 153 -10.91 7.84 7.87
C HIS A 153 -12.28 8.00 7.23
N GLU A 154 -12.98 6.88 7.06
CA GLU A 154 -14.34 6.82 6.52
C GLU A 154 -15.29 6.33 7.61
N LYS A 155 -16.39 7.07 7.85
CA LYS A 155 -17.47 6.68 8.77
C LYS A 155 -18.46 5.77 8.05
N VAL A 156 -18.71 4.59 8.60
CA VAL A 156 -19.68 3.60 8.08
C VAL A 156 -20.59 3.19 9.24
N GLY A 157 -21.77 3.81 9.31
CA GLY A 157 -22.61 3.71 10.50
C GLY A 157 -21.92 4.34 11.71
N ASP A 158 -21.83 3.59 12.80
CA ASP A 158 -21.17 4.03 14.04
C ASP A 158 -19.67 3.70 14.08
N GLU A 159 -19.14 3.03 13.04
CA GLU A 159 -17.74 2.63 12.97
C GLU A 159 -16.93 3.55 12.07
N VAL A 160 -15.67 3.80 12.45
CA VAL A 160 -14.69 4.52 11.64
C VAL A 160 -13.66 3.54 11.10
N PHE A 161 -13.31 3.64 9.82
CA PHE A 161 -12.27 2.81 9.21
C PHE A 161 -11.23 3.67 8.52
N ASN A 162 -9.95 3.34 8.64
CA ASN A 162 -8.92 3.91 7.77
C ASN A 162 -8.84 3.07 6.48
N ARG A 163 -9.21 3.64 5.33
CA ARG A 163 -9.35 2.90 4.07
C ARG A 163 -8.60 3.56 2.93
N ALA A 164 -7.87 2.76 2.18
CA ALA A 164 -7.26 3.13 0.91
C ALA A 164 -8.10 2.63 -0.27
N THR A 165 -8.40 3.52 -1.22
CA THR A 165 -9.16 3.13 -2.42
C THR A 165 -8.22 2.77 -3.56
N LEU A 166 -8.47 1.63 -4.21
CA LEU A 166 -7.69 1.12 -5.33
C LEU A 166 -8.48 1.34 -6.62
N LEU A 167 -7.89 2.04 -7.58
CA LEU A 167 -8.50 2.37 -8.87
C LEU A 167 -7.71 1.75 -10.02
N ASP A 168 -8.40 1.42 -11.11
CA ASP A 168 -7.78 1.09 -12.40
C ASP A 168 -7.44 2.37 -13.20
N SER A 169 -6.78 2.18 -14.34
CA SER A 169 -6.38 3.25 -15.26
C SER A 169 -7.53 4.11 -15.81
N ARG A 170 -8.78 3.69 -15.64
CA ARG A 170 -9.99 4.42 -16.09
C ARG A 170 -10.73 5.07 -14.91
N GLY A 171 -10.16 5.02 -13.71
CA GLY A 171 -10.80 5.52 -12.49
C GLY A 171 -11.89 4.59 -11.95
N SER A 172 -11.98 3.35 -12.43
CA SER A 172 -12.92 2.38 -11.87
C SER A 172 -12.38 1.83 -10.56
N GLN A 173 -13.20 1.82 -9.51
CA GLN A 173 -12.81 1.26 -8.23
C GLN A 173 -12.70 -0.27 -8.31
N LEU A 174 -11.52 -0.80 -8.02
CA LEU A 174 -11.22 -2.24 -7.97
C LEU A 174 -11.51 -2.81 -6.58
N ALA A 175 -11.10 -2.06 -5.54
CA ALA A 175 -11.15 -2.49 -4.15
C ALA A 175 -11.01 -1.30 -3.19
N GLN A 176 -11.28 -1.57 -1.91
CA GLN A 176 -10.81 -0.76 -0.80
C GLN A 176 -10.01 -1.66 0.16
N GLN A 177 -8.79 -1.26 0.52
CA GLN A 177 -8.01 -1.88 1.59
C GLN A 177 -8.30 -1.14 2.89
N GLY A 178 -8.75 -1.86 3.91
CA GLY A 178 -8.88 -1.29 5.26
C GLY A 178 -7.63 -1.54 6.09
N LYS A 179 -7.27 -0.59 6.94
CA LYS A 179 -6.19 -0.74 7.92
C LYS A 179 -6.59 -1.77 8.98
N ILE A 180 -5.68 -2.66 9.32
CA ILE A 180 -5.92 -3.76 10.25
C ILE A 180 -5.43 -3.38 11.65
N VAL A 181 -4.25 -2.77 11.76
CA VAL A 181 -3.61 -2.44 13.03
C VAL A 181 -3.73 -0.94 13.26
N PRO A 182 -4.58 -0.48 14.20
CA PRO A 182 -4.67 0.93 14.56
C PRO A 182 -3.32 1.47 15.02
N TYR A 183 -3.04 2.73 14.70
CA TYR A 183 -1.89 3.40 15.30
C TYR A 183 -2.08 3.50 16.82
N SER A 184 -0.99 3.32 17.57
CA SER A 184 -0.98 3.41 19.02
C SER A 184 0.46 3.69 19.45
N ALA A 185 0.67 4.80 20.14
CA ALA A 185 1.97 5.24 20.66
C ALA A 185 1.79 5.98 21.98
N LYS A 186 2.91 6.37 22.59
CA LYS A 186 2.92 7.34 23.69
C LYS A 186 3.39 8.69 23.16
N ASP A 187 2.77 9.77 23.61
CA ASP A 187 3.27 11.14 23.41
C ASP A 187 4.49 11.42 24.29
N GLU A 188 5.03 12.65 24.22
CA GLU A 188 6.22 13.06 24.96
C GLU A 188 5.97 13.11 26.48
N GLU A 189 4.74 13.40 26.88
CA GLU A 189 4.26 13.40 28.26
C GLU A 189 3.94 11.99 28.79
N GLY A 190 4.02 10.97 27.93
CA GLY A 190 3.78 9.57 28.25
C GLY A 190 2.31 9.14 28.22
N ASN A 191 1.40 10.01 27.79
CA ASN A 191 0.00 9.66 27.56
C ASN A 191 -0.13 8.77 26.33
N HIS A 192 -1.18 7.95 26.30
CA HIS A 192 -1.45 7.10 25.18
C HIS A 192 -2.20 7.86 24.09
N GLU A 193 -1.70 7.78 22.85
CA GLU A 193 -2.42 8.20 21.65
C GLU A 193 -2.74 6.96 20.79
N GLU A 194 -4.02 6.68 20.59
CA GLU A 194 -4.50 5.55 19.79
C GLU A 194 -5.48 6.01 18.70
N GLU A 195 -5.34 5.45 17.50
CA GLU A 195 -6.27 5.71 16.41
C GLU A 195 -7.61 5.00 16.69
N ALA A 196 -8.70 5.76 16.78
CA ALA A 196 -10.04 5.24 17.00
C ALA A 196 -10.67 4.74 15.69
N ILE A 197 -10.14 3.64 15.16
CA ILE A 197 -10.70 2.93 14.02
C ILE A 197 -11.09 1.50 14.39
N SER A 198 -12.04 0.96 13.64
CA SER A 198 -12.38 -0.46 13.63
C SER A 198 -11.38 -1.20 12.72
N PRO A 199 -10.68 -2.23 13.24
CA PRO A 199 -9.76 -3.06 12.47
C PRO A 199 -10.43 -3.73 11.27
N ALA A 200 -9.79 -3.69 10.12
CA ALA A 200 -10.16 -4.55 9.00
C ALA A 200 -9.81 -6.02 9.28
N THR A 201 -10.57 -6.93 8.67
CA THR A 201 -10.39 -8.40 8.82
C THR A 201 -9.98 -9.08 7.50
N GLU A 202 -9.70 -8.28 6.47
CA GLU A 202 -9.38 -8.73 5.12
C GLU A 202 -8.16 -7.99 4.57
N ILE A 203 -7.33 -8.71 3.80
CA ILE A 203 -6.27 -8.13 2.97
C ILE A 203 -6.56 -8.36 1.49
N ILE A 204 -6.35 -7.31 0.70
CA ILE A 204 -6.48 -7.33 -0.75
C ILE A 204 -5.18 -7.78 -1.38
N ILE A 205 -5.29 -8.73 -2.31
CA ILE A 205 -4.22 -9.06 -3.24
C ILE A 205 -4.70 -8.81 -4.65
N LEU A 206 -4.04 -7.90 -5.34
CA LEU A 206 -4.24 -7.65 -6.75
C LEU A 206 -3.46 -8.65 -7.59
N ILE A 207 -4.16 -9.28 -8.52
CA ILE A 207 -3.62 -10.19 -9.52
C ILE A 207 -3.64 -9.46 -10.85
N SER A 208 -2.48 -9.24 -11.43
CA SER A 208 -2.35 -8.59 -12.74
C SER A 208 -1.60 -9.47 -13.71
N SER A 209 -1.50 -9.02 -14.96
CA SER A 209 -0.53 -9.55 -15.91
C SER A 209 0.91 -9.29 -15.46
N GLY A 210 1.17 -8.31 -14.58
CA GLY A 210 2.48 -8.01 -13.99
C GLY A 210 2.69 -8.67 -12.61
N PRO A 211 2.89 -7.91 -11.52
CA PRO A 211 3.11 -8.47 -10.20
C PRO A 211 1.77 -8.89 -9.56
N ALA A 212 1.84 -9.89 -8.67
CA ALA A 212 0.85 -10.01 -7.61
C ALA A 212 1.20 -9.03 -6.48
N VAL A 213 0.24 -8.21 -6.06
CA VAL A 213 0.47 -7.10 -5.14
C VAL A 213 -0.42 -7.23 -3.91
N ALA A 214 0.15 -7.25 -2.71
CA ALA A 214 -0.60 -7.05 -1.47
C ALA A 214 -0.53 -5.58 -1.03
N ILE A 215 -1.57 -5.10 -0.35
CA ILE A 215 -1.64 -3.73 0.17
C ILE A 215 -1.62 -3.78 1.69
N GLY A 216 -0.78 -2.96 2.32
CA GLY A 216 -0.79 -2.74 3.77
C GLY A 216 -0.80 -1.25 4.08
N ILE A 217 -1.47 -0.82 5.14
CA ILE A 217 -1.49 0.60 5.50
C ILE A 217 -0.60 0.81 6.73
N CYS A 218 0.51 1.55 6.54
CA CYS A 218 1.46 1.93 7.56
C CYS A 218 1.84 0.81 8.53
N ARG A 219 1.23 0.79 9.73
CA ARG A 219 1.52 -0.13 10.81
C ARG A 219 1.16 -1.59 10.49
N ASP A 220 0.20 -1.83 9.60
CA ASP A 220 -0.10 -3.19 9.13
C ASP A 220 1.19 -3.88 8.67
N PHE A 221 1.99 -3.17 7.86
CA PHE A 221 3.21 -3.71 7.28
C PHE A 221 4.32 -3.93 8.30
N CYS A 222 4.39 -3.16 9.38
CA CYS A 222 5.37 -3.38 10.44
C CYS A 222 4.96 -4.54 11.34
N ASP A 223 3.73 -4.49 11.86
CA ASP A 223 3.32 -5.34 12.97
C ASP A 223 2.88 -6.72 12.50
N LEU A 224 2.38 -6.85 11.26
CA LEU A 224 1.95 -8.14 10.71
C LEU A 224 3.02 -8.81 9.83
N ASN A 225 4.24 -8.24 9.78
CA ASN A 225 5.37 -8.76 9.01
C ASN A 225 6.48 -9.32 9.91
N HIS A 226 6.09 -10.16 10.85
CA HIS A 226 6.98 -10.96 11.71
C HIS A 226 6.94 -12.43 11.28
N ALA A 227 7.80 -13.27 11.89
CA ALA A 227 7.82 -14.71 11.62
C ALA A 227 6.43 -15.35 11.84
N GLY A 228 5.85 -15.96 10.80
CA GLY A 228 4.49 -16.51 10.83
C GLY A 228 3.37 -15.48 10.61
N GLY A 229 3.72 -14.19 10.47
CA GLY A 229 2.81 -13.08 10.23
C GLY A 229 2.17 -13.09 8.84
N LEU A 230 1.22 -12.16 8.66
CA LEU A 230 0.35 -12.04 7.49
C LEU A 230 1.14 -12.04 6.18
N TYR A 231 2.07 -11.10 6.00
CA TYR A 231 2.74 -10.83 4.73
C TYR A 231 3.73 -11.92 4.32
N LEU A 232 4.47 -12.52 5.25
CA LEU A 232 5.34 -13.67 4.98
C LEU A 232 4.54 -14.88 4.47
N GLY A 233 3.29 -14.98 4.91
CA GLY A 233 2.31 -15.96 4.45
C GLY A 233 1.92 -15.82 2.98
N LEU A 234 1.95 -14.60 2.42
CA LEU A 234 1.42 -14.28 1.10
C LEU A 234 2.45 -14.52 0.00
N ASP A 235 2.15 -15.35 -1.00
CA ASP A 235 3.02 -15.54 -2.18
C ASP A 235 2.87 -14.41 -3.22
N VAL A 236 3.09 -13.17 -2.80
CA VAL A 236 2.98 -11.93 -3.62
C VAL A 236 4.35 -11.38 -3.98
N ASP A 237 4.47 -10.67 -5.09
CA ASP A 237 5.75 -10.14 -5.59
C ASP A 237 6.10 -8.81 -4.92
N LEU A 238 5.07 -8.02 -4.64
CA LEU A 238 5.16 -6.68 -4.11
C LEU A 238 4.19 -6.51 -2.93
N VAL A 239 4.63 -5.80 -1.91
CA VAL A 239 3.76 -5.18 -0.91
C VAL A 239 3.83 -3.67 -1.07
N VAL A 240 2.69 -3.02 -1.28
CA VAL A 240 2.62 -1.55 -1.39
C VAL A 240 2.06 -0.98 -0.10
N VAL A 241 2.72 0.05 0.41
CA VAL A 241 2.45 0.60 1.74
C VAL A 241 2.30 2.12 1.69
N PRO A 242 1.07 2.64 1.55
CA PRO A 242 0.75 4.02 1.92
C PRO A 242 1.02 4.21 3.41
N SER A 243 1.73 5.28 3.77
CA SER A 243 2.14 5.48 5.15
C SER A 243 2.30 6.94 5.54
N MET A 244 2.05 7.26 6.81
CA MET A 244 2.27 8.57 7.42
C MET A 244 2.91 8.42 8.80
N GLY A 245 3.80 9.34 9.16
CA GLY A 245 4.59 9.26 10.39
C GLY A 245 5.94 9.96 10.29
N GLY A 246 6.80 9.72 11.30
CA GLY A 246 8.12 10.33 11.41
C GLY A 246 9.26 9.37 11.06
N LEU A 247 10.50 9.77 11.40
CA LEU A 247 11.71 9.00 11.10
C LEU A 247 11.69 7.57 11.69
N THR A 248 11.17 7.41 12.91
CA THR A 248 11.04 6.09 13.57
C THR A 248 10.09 5.16 12.81
N THR A 249 9.01 5.73 12.26
CA THR A 249 8.07 5.02 11.39
C THR A 249 8.80 4.54 10.14
N THR A 250 9.53 5.43 9.45
CA THR A 250 10.31 5.11 8.24
C THR A 250 11.34 4.00 8.50
N GLN A 251 12.07 4.06 9.62
CA GLN A 251 13.05 3.03 9.99
C GLN A 251 12.38 1.67 10.21
N SER A 252 11.21 1.64 10.85
CA SER A 252 10.44 0.41 11.06
C SER A 252 10.00 -0.21 9.74
N HIS A 253 9.57 0.61 8.78
CA HIS A 253 9.23 0.13 7.43
C HIS A 253 10.44 -0.42 6.68
N LEU A 254 11.62 0.20 6.81
CA LEU A 254 12.85 -0.30 6.18
C LEU A 254 13.25 -1.67 6.74
N ILE A 255 13.17 -1.84 8.06
CA ILE A 255 13.44 -3.12 8.73
C ILE A 255 12.45 -4.19 8.24
N ALA A 256 11.16 -3.86 8.20
CA ALA A 256 10.11 -4.76 7.70
C ALA A 256 10.33 -5.15 6.22
N ALA A 257 10.69 -4.20 5.36
CA ALA A 257 10.99 -4.44 3.95
C ALA A 257 12.19 -5.38 3.77
N LYS A 258 13.28 -5.14 4.52
CA LYS A 258 14.48 -5.99 4.50
C LYS A 258 14.19 -7.41 4.98
N GLY A 259 13.41 -7.54 6.06
CA GLY A 259 12.96 -8.84 6.58
C GLY A 259 12.12 -9.60 5.55
N LEU A 260 11.08 -8.97 5.00
CA LEU A 260 10.21 -9.57 3.99
C LEU A 260 10.99 -10.05 2.76
N ARG A 261 11.92 -9.24 2.27
CA ARG A 261 12.78 -9.59 1.13
C ARG A 261 13.67 -10.79 1.43
N THR A 262 14.32 -10.79 2.60
CA THR A 262 15.22 -11.88 3.01
C THR A 262 14.47 -13.21 3.14
N GLU A 263 13.28 -13.19 3.75
CA GLU A 263 12.51 -14.39 4.04
C GLU A 263 11.77 -14.96 2.82
N THR A 264 11.38 -14.11 1.87
CA THR A 264 10.42 -14.51 0.82
C THR A 264 10.77 -14.09 -0.61
N GLY A 265 11.74 -13.20 -0.77
CA GLY A 265 12.03 -12.53 -2.03
C GLY A 265 11.04 -11.44 -2.42
N THR A 266 9.93 -11.27 -1.69
CA THR A 266 8.94 -10.21 -1.90
C THR A 266 9.56 -8.85 -1.64
N VAL A 267 9.31 -7.85 -2.48
CA VAL A 267 9.79 -6.48 -2.26
C VAL A 267 8.68 -5.61 -1.68
N ALA A 268 9.05 -4.48 -1.08
CA ALA A 268 8.12 -3.48 -0.61
C ALA A 268 8.31 -2.15 -1.36
N PHE A 269 7.22 -1.44 -1.60
CA PHE A 269 7.22 -0.05 -2.03
C PHE A 269 6.43 0.76 -1.00
N VAL A 270 7.14 1.57 -0.22
CA VAL A 270 6.54 2.36 0.88
C VAL A 270 6.58 3.83 0.49
N VAL A 271 5.42 4.47 0.52
CA VAL A 271 5.28 5.91 0.27
C VAL A 271 4.91 6.59 1.59
N GLN A 272 5.88 7.28 2.17
CA GLN A 272 5.82 7.83 3.52
C GLN A 272 5.65 9.35 3.49
N GLN A 273 4.47 9.82 3.89
CA GLN A 273 4.25 11.22 4.23
C GLN A 273 4.86 11.51 5.61
N ALA A 274 5.53 12.65 5.70
CA ALA A 274 5.98 13.17 6.98
C ALA A 274 4.76 13.64 7.75
N ASP A 275 4.58 13.18 8.98
CA ASP A 275 3.66 13.83 9.89
C ASP A 275 4.16 15.28 10.11
N PRO A 276 3.38 16.31 9.74
CA PRO A 276 3.80 17.71 9.84
C PRO A 276 4.26 18.11 11.25
N LYS A 277 3.80 17.40 12.29
CA LYS A 277 4.21 17.63 13.67
C LYS A 277 5.54 16.96 14.04
N LYS A 278 5.94 15.90 13.34
CA LYS A 278 7.06 15.02 13.73
C LYS A 278 8.25 15.06 12.76
N ALA A 279 8.04 15.45 11.52
CA ALA A 279 9.08 15.53 10.51
C ALA A 279 8.73 16.54 9.41
N GLN A 280 9.76 17.10 8.76
CA GLN A 280 9.60 18.01 7.62
C GLN A 280 9.89 17.33 6.27
N VAL A 281 10.35 16.08 6.30
CA VAL A 281 10.93 15.38 5.14
C VAL A 281 10.17 14.08 4.87
N HIS A 282 9.82 13.86 3.61
CA HIS A 282 9.14 12.66 3.13
C HIS A 282 10.13 11.59 2.70
N TYR A 283 9.68 10.33 2.69
CA TYR A 283 10.55 9.19 2.35
C TYR A 283 9.87 8.22 1.39
N VAL A 284 10.68 7.61 0.53
CA VAL A 284 10.26 6.45 -0.26
C VAL A 284 11.22 5.30 0.02
N VAL A 285 10.68 4.16 0.46
CA VAL A 285 11.44 2.90 0.51
C VAL A 285 11.26 2.21 -0.83
N ARG A 286 12.35 2.18 -1.60
CA ARG A 286 12.36 1.66 -2.96
C ARG A 286 12.43 0.13 -2.98
N PRO A 287 11.87 -0.51 -4.02
CA PRO A 287 11.99 -1.95 -4.21
C PRO A 287 13.35 -2.26 -4.85
N ASP A 288 14.44 -2.09 -4.10
CA ASP A 288 15.81 -2.36 -4.57
C ASP A 288 16.37 -3.70 -4.04
N SER A 289 17.36 -4.21 -4.75
CA SER A 289 18.13 -5.42 -4.51
C SER A 289 18.86 -5.48 -3.16
N THR A 290 19.30 -4.36 -2.58
CA THR A 290 20.15 -4.37 -1.38
C THR A 290 19.51 -3.78 -0.12
N TYR A 291 18.48 -2.94 -0.22
CA TYR A 291 17.84 -2.16 0.87
C TYR A 291 18.77 -1.31 1.76
N ASP A 292 20.08 -1.51 1.73
CA ASP A 292 21.08 -0.79 2.53
C ASP A 292 21.23 0.69 2.08
N ALA A 293 20.77 1.03 0.86
CA ALA A 293 20.67 2.40 0.33
C ALA A 293 19.27 2.74 -0.25
N ALA A 294 18.24 1.96 0.08
CA ALA A 294 16.95 2.05 -0.63
C ALA A 294 16.03 3.18 -0.17
N MET A 295 16.36 3.88 0.93
CA MET A 295 15.60 5.04 1.38
C MET A 295 16.01 6.28 0.57
N ALA A 296 15.06 6.87 -0.13
CA ALA A 296 15.23 8.17 -0.76
C ALA A 296 14.47 9.22 0.06
N GLU A 297 15.19 10.24 0.51
CA GLU A 297 14.58 11.49 0.96
C GLU A 297 13.97 12.20 -0.24
N VAL A 298 12.73 12.66 -0.09
CA VAL A 298 11.99 13.32 -1.15
C VAL A 298 11.47 14.66 -0.64
N SER A 299 11.93 15.73 -1.29
CA SER A 299 11.45 17.11 -1.04
C SER A 299 10.42 17.56 -2.07
N GLU A 300 10.30 16.85 -3.19
CA GLU A 300 9.35 17.15 -4.27
C GLU A 300 7.99 16.51 -3.99
N SER A 301 6.92 17.03 -4.59
CA SER A 301 5.58 16.44 -4.45
C SER A 301 5.45 15.08 -5.15
N TRP A 302 6.43 14.67 -5.96
CA TRP A 302 6.38 13.43 -6.73
C TRP A 302 7.77 12.88 -7.02
N THR A 303 7.89 11.55 -7.08
CA THR A 303 9.08 10.86 -7.63
C THR A 303 8.70 9.58 -8.37
N CYS A 304 9.47 9.25 -9.42
CA CYS A 304 9.38 7.98 -10.15
C CYS A 304 10.54 7.06 -9.81
N HIS A 305 10.25 5.79 -9.56
CA HIS A 305 11.22 4.76 -9.20
C HIS A 305 11.09 3.57 -10.13
N ALA A 306 12.18 3.17 -10.76
CA ALA A 306 12.19 1.94 -11.53
C ALA A 306 12.31 0.73 -10.62
N TRP A 307 11.61 -0.36 -10.95
CA TRP A 307 11.90 -1.66 -10.38
C TRP A 307 13.21 -2.19 -10.98
N THR A 308 14.28 -2.20 -10.19
CA THR A 308 15.61 -2.69 -10.59
C THR A 308 15.98 -4.04 -10.01
#